data_AF-A0A2M6GFZ7-F1
#
_entry.id   AF-A0A2M6GFZ7-F1
#
_cell.length_a   1.000
_cell.length_b   1.000
_cell.length_c   1.000
_cell.angle_alpha   90.00
_cell.angle_beta   90.00
_cell.angle_gamma   90.00
#
_symmetry.space_group_name_H-M   'P 1'
#
loop_
_entity.id
_entity.type
_entity.pdbx_description
1 polymer ?
#
loop_
_entity_poly.entity_id
_entity_poly.type
_entity_poly.pdbx_seq_one_letter_code
_entity_poly.pdbx_strand_id
1 'polypeptide(L)'
;MYSLFLPKKYLFFVFCLLSFPYSVLASLPGDTIISADKILMGTFSNDATFRTDYYYTQGIAANLIHPGFRKSPVNKILLANKRRGLHYFGLKLSYDGFTPLSIEDPNIRYGDRPYAAYIYAT
;
A
#
# COMPACT_ATOMS: atom_id res chain seq x y z
N MET A 1 -30.58 -17.93 -44.75
CA MET A 1 -29.41 -17.08 -44.41
C MET A 1 -29.78 -16.22 -43.22
N TYR A 2 -29.36 -16.55 -42.00
CA TYR A 2 -29.59 -15.71 -40.82
C TYR A 2 -28.40 -14.75 -40.65
N SER A 3 -28.68 -13.46 -40.82
CA SER A 3 -27.70 -12.39 -40.66
C SER A 3 -27.43 -12.16 -39.18
N LEU A 4 -26.24 -12.54 -38.72
CA LEU A 4 -25.82 -12.51 -37.33
C LEU A 4 -25.30 -11.11 -36.97
N PHE A 5 -26.19 -10.11 -36.90
CA PHE A 5 -25.83 -8.75 -36.48
C PHE A 5 -25.91 -8.62 -34.95
N LEU A 6 -24.75 -8.55 -34.31
CA LEU A 6 -24.64 -8.29 -32.87
C LEU A 6 -25.09 -6.83 -32.59
N PRO A 7 -26.04 -6.57 -31.66
CA PRO A 7 -26.51 -5.22 -31.39
C PRO A 7 -25.38 -4.31 -30.86
N LYS A 8 -25.36 -3.04 -31.29
CA LYS A 8 -24.29 -2.05 -31.03
C LYS A 8 -23.89 -1.89 -29.55
N LYS A 9 -24.82 -2.13 -28.61
CA LYS A 9 -24.58 -2.13 -27.16
C LYS A 9 -23.70 -3.28 -26.66
N TYR A 10 -23.77 -4.44 -27.30
CA TYR A 10 -22.90 -5.58 -26.99
C TYR A 10 -21.51 -5.42 -27.63
N LEU A 11 -21.41 -4.69 -28.75
CA LEU A 11 -20.14 -4.37 -29.38
C LEU A 11 -19.24 -3.52 -28.44
N PHE A 12 -19.82 -2.57 -27.71
CA PHE A 12 -19.11 -1.79 -26.69
C PHE A 12 -18.61 -2.65 -25.54
N PHE A 13 -19.44 -3.57 -25.04
CA PHE A 13 -19.05 -4.52 -23.98
C PHE A 13 -17.94 -5.47 -24.42
N VAL A 14 -18.03 -6.00 -25.65
CA VAL A 14 -16.98 -6.85 -26.24
C VAL A 14 -15.69 -6.05 -26.45
N PHE A 15 -15.77 -4.79 -26.87
CA PHE A 15 -14.60 -3.91 -26.97
C PHE A 15 -13.94 -3.64 -25.62
N CYS A 16 -14.71 -3.39 -24.56
CA CYS A 16 -14.19 -3.24 -23.19
C CYS A 16 -13.55 -4.53 -22.66
N LEU A 17 -14.16 -5.69 -22.92
CA LEU A 17 -13.61 -6.99 -22.51
C LEU A 17 -12.34 -7.37 -23.29
N LEU A 18 -12.23 -6.99 -24.56
CA LEU A 18 -11.05 -7.26 -25.40
C LEU A 18 -9.91 -6.24 -25.21
N SER A 19 -10.20 -5.03 -24.76
CA SER A 19 -9.19 -4.00 -24.46
C SER A 19 -8.53 -4.19 -23.09
N PHE A 20 -9.23 -4.81 -22.13
CA PHE A 20 -8.69 -5.13 -20.81
C PHE A 20 -7.45 -6.05 -20.81
N PRO A 21 -7.36 -7.13 -21.61
CA PRO A 21 -6.15 -7.96 -21.69
C PRO A 21 -5.00 -7.29 -22.45
N TYR A 22 -5.27 -6.30 -23.33
CA TYR A 22 -4.24 -5.68 -24.16
C TYR A 22 -3.29 -4.78 -23.35
N SER A 23 -3.82 -4.08 -22.33
CA SER A 23 -3.01 -3.29 -21.40
C SER A 23 -2.13 -4.16 -20.50
N VAL A 24 -2.54 -5.41 -20.22
CA VAL A 24 -1.76 -6.40 -19.46
C VAL A 24 -0.59 -6.97 -20.28
N LEU A 25 -0.75 -7.09 -21.60
CA LEU A 25 0.28 -7.59 -22.52
C LEU A 25 1.31 -6.53 -22.95
N ALA A 26 0.92 -5.26 -23.03
CA ALA A 26 1.79 -4.18 -23.52
C ALA A 26 2.96 -3.80 -22.57
N SER A 27 3.05 -4.43 -21.40
CA SER A 27 4.22 -4.33 -20.53
C SER A 27 5.27 -5.34 -20.99
N LEU A 28 6.09 -4.94 -21.97
CA LEU A 28 7.30 -5.66 -22.37
C LEU A 28 8.18 -5.87 -21.11
N PRO A 29 8.77 -7.06 -20.91
CA PRO A 29 9.69 -7.29 -19.81
C PRO A 29 10.99 -6.52 -20.10
N GLY A 30 11.10 -5.29 -19.60
CA GLY A 30 12.40 -4.67 -19.45
C GLY A 30 13.19 -5.41 -18.36
N ASP A 31 14.51 -5.52 -18.53
CA ASP A 31 15.38 -6.16 -17.54
C ASP A 31 15.07 -5.61 -16.14
N THR A 32 14.52 -6.49 -15.31
CA THR A 32 14.15 -6.19 -13.93
C THR A 32 15.36 -6.52 -13.07
N ILE A 33 16.04 -5.49 -12.57
CA ILE A 33 17.20 -5.68 -11.70
C ILE A 33 16.69 -5.73 -10.26
N ILE A 34 17.00 -6.81 -9.55
CA ILE A 34 16.65 -6.96 -8.14
C ILE A 34 17.84 -6.46 -7.32
N SER A 35 17.60 -5.55 -6.37
CA SER A 35 18.66 -5.13 -5.46
C SER A 35 19.09 -6.28 -4.54
N ALA A 36 20.41 -6.41 -4.31
CA ALA A 36 20.99 -7.34 -3.36
C ALA A 36 21.06 -6.77 -1.92
N ASP A 37 20.62 -5.52 -1.73
CA ASP A 37 20.77 -4.79 -0.48
C ASP A 37 19.99 -5.43 0.68
N LYS A 38 20.57 -5.32 1.88
CA LYS A 38 19.97 -5.77 3.14
C LYS A 38 19.97 -4.59 4.10
N ILE A 39 18.83 -3.96 4.26
CA ILE A 39 18.71 -2.69 4.99
C ILE A 39 17.71 -2.87 6.12
N LEU A 40 18.09 -2.44 7.32
CA LEU A 40 17.18 -2.26 8.44
C LEU A 40 17.11 -0.77 8.76
N MET A 41 15.91 -0.22 8.77
CA MET A 41 15.68 1.20 9.01
C MET A 41 14.57 1.40 10.03
N GLY A 42 14.82 2.25 11.02
CA GLY A 42 13.83 2.69 12.00
C GLY A 42 13.34 4.11 11.68
N THR A 43 12.06 4.39 11.93
CA THR A 43 11.51 5.74 11.85
C THR A 43 10.72 6.06 13.10
N PHE A 44 10.78 7.33 13.52
CA PHE A 44 9.94 7.91 14.56
C PHE A 44 9.29 9.18 14.01
N SER A 45 8.01 9.38 14.30
CA SER A 45 7.24 10.55 13.89
C SER A 45 6.31 11.00 15.00
N ASN A 46 6.17 12.30 15.19
CA ASN A 46 5.16 12.92 16.04
C ASN A 46 4.62 14.19 15.34
N ASP A 47 3.47 14.70 15.76
CA ASP A 47 2.95 15.99 15.28
C ASP A 47 3.08 17.09 16.34
N ALA A 48 4.28 17.20 16.92
CA ALA A 48 4.57 18.23 17.93
C ALA A 48 4.77 19.63 17.32
N THR A 49 5.23 19.69 16.06
CA THR A 49 5.69 20.94 15.43
C THR A 49 4.56 21.72 14.78
N PHE A 50 3.72 21.07 13.96
CA PHE A 50 2.70 21.74 13.17
C PHE A 50 1.28 21.51 13.70
N ARG A 51 1.05 20.48 14.52
CA ARG A 51 -0.21 20.19 15.21
C ARG A 51 -1.42 20.16 14.27
N THR A 52 -1.20 19.64 13.07
CA THR A 52 -2.21 19.52 12.03
C THR A 52 -3.14 18.33 12.25
N ASP A 53 -2.61 17.26 12.85
CA ASP A 53 -3.35 16.13 13.37
C ASP A 53 -3.49 16.33 14.87
N TYR A 54 -4.73 16.59 15.26
CA TYR A 54 -5.07 16.98 16.62
C TYR A 54 -4.91 15.84 17.64
N TYR A 55 -4.80 14.59 17.16
CA TYR A 55 -4.92 13.39 17.97
C TYR A 55 -3.79 12.38 17.78
N TYR A 56 -3.05 12.49 16.69
CA TYR A 56 -1.85 11.71 16.46
C TYR A 56 -0.71 12.16 17.38
N THR A 57 -0.20 11.22 18.16
CA THR A 57 0.79 11.50 19.21
C THR A 57 2.17 11.05 18.78
N GLN A 58 2.27 9.81 18.30
CA GLN A 58 3.54 9.20 17.95
C GLN A 58 3.36 8.06 16.96
N GLY A 59 4.39 7.83 16.15
CA GLY A 59 4.47 6.74 15.20
C GLY A 59 5.88 6.17 15.21
N ILE A 60 5.97 4.86 15.21
CA ILE A 60 7.24 4.12 15.19
C ILE A 60 7.12 3.08 14.09
N ALA A 61 8.14 2.96 13.25
CA ALA A 61 8.19 1.87 12.30
C ALA A 61 9.58 1.27 12.16
N ALA A 62 9.60 -0.02 11.84
CA ALA A 62 10.79 -0.76 11.45
C ALA A 62 10.58 -1.29 10.03
N ASN A 63 11.50 -0.96 9.12
CA ASN A 63 11.49 -1.39 7.74
C ASN A 63 12.69 -2.30 7.48
N LEU A 64 12.41 -3.52 7.03
CA LEU A 64 13.41 -4.50 6.64
C LEU A 64 13.35 -4.72 5.14
N ILE A 65 14.41 -4.36 4.44
CA ILE A 65 14.59 -4.58 3.00
C ILE A 65 15.51 -5.79 2.82
N HIS A 66 15.05 -6.79 2.08
CA HIS A 66 15.83 -7.99 1.80
C HIS A 66 15.38 -8.67 0.48
N PRO A 67 16.30 -9.08 -0.42
CA PRO A 67 15.94 -9.72 -1.69
C PRO A 67 15.13 -11.01 -1.54
N GLY A 68 15.27 -11.69 -0.39
CA GLY A 68 14.48 -12.88 -0.05
C GLY A 68 12.96 -12.63 -0.05
N PHE A 69 12.52 -11.41 0.26
CA PHE A 69 11.09 -11.06 0.25
C PHE A 69 10.47 -11.06 -1.14
N ARG A 70 11.27 -11.12 -2.22
CA ARG A 70 10.77 -11.38 -3.57
C ARG A 70 9.89 -12.64 -3.65
N LYS A 71 10.19 -13.65 -2.84
CA LYS A 71 9.47 -14.92 -2.82
C LYS A 71 8.18 -14.88 -1.99
N SER A 72 7.83 -13.74 -1.39
CA SER A 72 6.61 -13.59 -0.58
C SER A 72 5.34 -13.91 -1.39
N PRO A 73 4.35 -14.62 -0.79
CA PRO A 73 3.04 -14.82 -1.41
C PRO A 73 2.34 -13.51 -1.80
N VAL A 74 2.59 -12.44 -1.04
CA VAL A 74 2.03 -11.10 -1.29
C VAL A 74 2.36 -10.60 -2.70
N ASN A 75 3.56 -10.88 -3.20
CA ASN A 75 3.99 -10.48 -4.55
C ASN A 75 3.26 -11.22 -5.68
N LYS A 76 2.53 -12.30 -5.37
CA LYS A 76 1.68 -13.03 -6.33
C LYS A 76 0.26 -12.48 -6.35
N ILE A 77 -0.18 -11.89 -5.24
CA ILE A 77 -1.53 -11.35 -5.06
C ILE A 77 -1.56 -9.89 -5.54
N LEU A 78 -0.53 -9.11 -5.20
CA LEU A 78 -0.39 -7.74 -5.66
C LEU A 78 0.08 -7.71 -7.12
N LEU A 79 -0.48 -6.78 -7.90
CA LEU A 79 -0.09 -6.57 -9.30
C LEU A 79 1.42 -6.29 -9.37
N ALA A 80 2.17 -7.20 -10.02
CA ALA A 80 3.60 -7.05 -10.17
C ALA A 80 3.92 -5.76 -10.94
N ASN A 81 4.81 -4.94 -10.40
CA ASN A 81 5.31 -3.76 -11.09
C ASN A 81 6.25 -4.21 -12.22
N LYS A 82 5.73 -4.22 -13.45
CA LYS A 82 6.49 -4.60 -14.66
C LYS A 82 7.34 -3.46 -15.24
N ARG A 83 7.50 -2.35 -14.52
CA ARG A 83 8.33 -1.23 -14.98
C ARG A 83 9.82 -1.59 -14.86
N ARG A 84 10.58 -1.24 -15.88
CA ARG A 84 12.04 -1.36 -15.90
C ARG A 84 12.64 -0.51 -14.79
N GLY A 85 13.55 -1.08 -14.00
CA GLY A 85 14.19 -0.37 -12.88
C GLY A 85 14.86 -1.29 -11.88
N LEU A 86 15.41 -0.69 -10.82
CA LEU A 86 15.93 -1.37 -9.64
C LEU A 86 14.78 -1.60 -8.65
N HIS A 87 14.56 -2.86 -8.28
CA HIS A 87 13.46 -3.26 -7.40
C HIS A 87 13.95 -3.66 -6.02
N TYR A 88 13.29 -3.11 -5.01
CA TYR A 88 13.49 -3.43 -3.61
C TYR A 88 12.28 -4.21 -3.08
N PHE A 89 12.54 -5.24 -2.29
CA PHE A 89 11.51 -5.99 -1.58
C PHE A 89 11.74 -5.83 -0.09
N GLY A 90 10.69 -5.46 0.63
CA GLY A 90 10.77 -5.20 2.05
C GLY A 90 9.48 -5.52 2.78
N LEU A 91 9.57 -5.47 4.10
CA LEU A 91 8.45 -5.53 5.02
C LEU A 91 8.63 -4.39 6.02
N LYS A 92 7.65 -3.51 6.12
CA LYS A 92 7.61 -2.46 7.13
C LYS A 92 6.52 -2.78 8.14
N LEU A 93 6.88 -2.85 9.42
CA LEU A 93 5.93 -2.90 10.53
C LEU A 93 5.84 -1.50 11.14
N SER A 94 4.62 -0.99 11.29
CA SER A 94 4.34 0.35 11.79
C SER A 94 3.41 0.28 12.99
N TYR A 95 3.63 1.16 13.96
CA TYR A 95 2.78 1.45 15.10
C TYR A 95 2.45 2.94 15.06
N ASP A 96 1.16 3.27 15.01
CA ASP A 96 0.67 4.65 15.10
C ASP A 96 -0.20 4.78 16.35
N GLY A 97 0.19 5.67 17.25
CA GLY A 97 -0.42 5.90 18.55
C GLY A 97 -1.08 7.27 18.62
N PHE A 98 -2.24 7.29 19.26
CA PHE A 98 -3.07 8.47 19.33
C PHE A 98 -3.65 8.62 20.74
N THR A 99 -3.63 9.84 21.29
CA THR A 99 -4.14 10.14 22.64
C THR A 99 -5.36 11.07 22.63
N PRO A 100 -6.10 11.18 23.74
CA PRO A 100 -7.02 12.30 23.98
C PRO A 100 -6.24 13.62 24.09
N LEU A 101 -6.96 14.73 24.22
CA LEU A 101 -6.36 16.07 24.31
C LEU A 101 -5.66 16.33 25.64
N SER A 102 -6.18 15.74 26.70
CA SER A 102 -5.57 15.77 28.02
C SER A 102 -5.14 14.37 28.39
N ILE A 103 -3.82 14.17 28.50
CA ILE A 103 -3.23 12.89 28.91
C ILE A 103 -3.03 12.78 30.43
N GLU A 104 -3.26 13.87 31.16
CA GLU A 104 -3.10 13.94 32.61
C GLU A 104 -4.39 13.61 33.37
N ASP A 105 -5.55 13.71 32.71
CA ASP A 105 -6.86 13.40 33.30
C ASP A 105 -7.08 11.88 33.34
N PRO A 106 -7.23 11.27 34.53
CA PRO A 106 -7.43 9.83 34.66
C PRO A 106 -8.86 9.38 34.33
N ASN A 107 -9.80 10.31 34.13
CA ASN A 107 -11.20 10.00 33.89
C ASN A 107 -11.52 9.83 32.40
N ILE A 108 -12.60 9.09 32.11
CA ILE A 108 -13.14 9.00 30.74
C ILE A 108 -13.69 10.36 30.34
N ARG A 109 -13.17 10.91 29.24
CA ARG A 109 -13.62 12.17 28.66
C ARG A 109 -14.65 11.93 27.57
N TYR A 110 -15.93 12.13 27.92
CA TYR A 110 -17.01 12.05 26.94
C TYR A 110 -16.87 13.18 25.89
N GLY A 111 -16.97 12.81 24.61
CA GLY A 111 -16.79 13.75 23.49
C GLY A 111 -15.35 13.94 23.02
N ASP A 112 -14.39 13.34 23.72
CA ASP A 112 -13.00 13.18 23.25
C ASP A 112 -12.80 11.74 22.75
N ARG A 113 -11.69 11.49 22.06
CA ARG A 113 -11.34 10.14 21.64
C ARG A 113 -10.66 9.37 22.77
N PRO A 114 -10.79 8.04 22.80
CA PRO A 114 -10.02 7.21 23.71
C PRO A 114 -8.55 7.09 23.26
N TYR A 115 -7.71 6.61 24.17
CA TYR A 115 -6.40 6.07 23.79
C TYR A 115 -6.59 4.94 22.77
N ALA A 116 -5.89 5.04 21.64
CA ALA A 116 -5.93 4.00 20.62
C ALA A 116 -4.61 3.94 19.85
N ALA A 117 -4.35 2.78 19.26
CA ALA A 117 -3.22 2.59 18.39
C ALA A 117 -3.53 1.60 17.27
N TYR A 118 -2.82 1.75 16.14
CA TYR A 118 -2.81 0.79 15.05
C TYR A 118 -1.43 0.16 14.93
N ILE A 119 -1.41 -1.16 14.76
CA ILE A 119 -0.22 -1.87 14.29
C ILE A 119 -0.56 -2.46 12.93
N TYR A 120 0.25 -2.16 11.93
CA TYR A 120 0.03 -2.63 10.57
C TYR A 120 1.34 -2.87 9.84
N ALA A 121 1.27 -3.71 8.80
CA ALA A 121 2.41 -4.04 7.96
C ALA A 121 2.15 -3.64 6.51
N THR A 122 3.18 -3.13 5.83
CA THR A 122 3.18 -2.73 4.41
C THR A 122 4.39 -3.26 3.68
#